data_AF-A0A7S3AHW6-F1
#
_entry.id   AF-A0A7S3AHW6-F1
#
_cell.length_a   1.000
_cell.length_b   1.000
_cell.length_c   1.000
_cell.angle_alpha   90.00
_cell.angle_beta   90.00
_cell.angle_gamma   90.00
#
_symmetry.space_group_name_H-M   'P 1'
#
loop_
_entity.id
_entity.type
_entity.pdbx_description
1 polymer ?
#
loop_
_entity_poly.entity_id
_entity_poly.type
_entity_poly.pdbx_seq_one_letter_code
_entity_poly.pdbx_strand_id
1 'polypeptide(L)'
;RNLPKQAVGAEVRANLPRLIDMHLANLGLFQVGDTKIGDHTVRGISGGQKRRVTLAKGLVSGANVLFCDEPTSGLSSTDAEVAVKRMKMFTKKMGVSIFVVIH
;
A
#
# COMPACT_ATOMS: atom_id res chain seq x y z
N ARG A 1 -26.82 9.75 14.61
CA ARG A 1 -26.84 10.99 13.78
C ARG A 1 -26.43 10.58 12.36
N ASN A 2 -27.39 10.35 11.47
CA ASN A 2 -27.10 9.93 10.10
C ASN A 2 -26.64 11.15 9.29
N LEU A 3 -25.35 11.19 8.97
CA LEU A 3 -24.79 12.16 8.03
C LEU A 3 -25.16 11.73 6.59
N PRO A 4 -25.55 12.66 5.70
CA PRO A 4 -25.92 12.35 4.33
C PRO A 4 -24.72 11.76 3.56
N LYS A 5 -24.94 10.66 2.82
CA LYS A 5 -23.92 9.94 2.04
C LYS A 5 -23.10 10.82 1.07
N GLN A 6 -23.63 11.99 0.68
CA GLN A 6 -22.95 12.98 -0.18
C GLN A 6 -21.89 13.81 0.57
N ALA A 7 -22.04 14.04 1.88
CA ALA A 7 -21.05 14.74 2.70
C ALA A 7 -19.80 13.89 2.96
N VAL A 8 -19.99 12.57 3.11
CA VAL A 8 -18.90 11.59 3.31
C VAL A 8 -17.93 11.59 2.13
N GLY A 9 -18.42 11.69 0.89
CA GLY A 9 -17.57 11.68 -0.30
C GLY A 9 -16.66 12.92 -0.42
N ALA A 10 -17.14 14.10 -0.01
CA ALA A 10 -16.36 15.33 -0.05
C ALA A 10 -15.29 15.36 1.05
N GLU A 11 -15.63 14.93 2.26
CA GLU A 11 -14.69 14.85 3.39
C GLU A 11 -13.60 13.80 3.16
N VAL A 12 -13.95 12.64 2.60
CA VAL A 12 -12.97 11.61 2.21
C VAL A 12 -12.04 12.13 1.13
N ARG A 13 -12.55 12.81 0.10
CA ARG A 13 -11.73 13.42 -0.96
C ARG A 13 -10.79 14.49 -0.42
N ALA A 14 -11.24 15.31 0.53
CA ALA A 14 -10.41 16.32 1.18
C ALA A 14 -9.23 15.69 1.97
N ASN A 15 -9.44 14.50 2.55
CA ASN A 15 -8.42 13.79 3.32
C ASN A 15 -7.58 12.80 2.49
N LEU A 16 -7.99 12.47 1.27
CA LEU A 16 -7.34 11.46 0.44
C LEU A 16 -5.85 11.73 0.17
N PRO A 17 -5.40 12.96 -0.14
CA PRO A 17 -3.98 13.23 -0.33
C PRO A 17 -3.14 12.91 0.92
N ARG A 18 -3.62 13.30 2.11
CA ARG A 18 -2.94 13.01 3.37
C ARG A 18 -2.85 11.51 3.64
N LEU A 19 -3.91 10.77 3.33
CA LEU A 19 -3.95 9.32 3.47
C LEU A 19 -2.93 8.65 2.54
N ILE A 20 -2.85 9.10 1.29
CA ILE A 20 -1.88 8.63 0.30
C ILE A 20 -0.45 8.88 0.81
N ASP A 21 -0.12 10.11 1.21
CA ASP A 21 1.22 10.47 1.70
C ASP A 21 1.63 9.63 2.92
N MET A 22 0.70 9.44 3.85
CA MET A 22 0.91 8.60 5.03
C MET A 22 1.23 7.15 4.62
N HIS A 23 0.47 6.55 3.70
CA HIS A 23 0.73 5.18 3.24
C HIS A 23 2.03 5.08 2.44
N LEU A 24 2.36 6.06 1.59
CA LEU A 24 3.63 6.12 0.89
C LEU A 24 4.79 6.17 1.88
N ALA A 25 4.74 7.01 2.91
CA ALA A 25 5.76 7.06 3.96
C ALA A 25 5.87 5.71 4.72
N ASN A 26 4.75 5.14 5.13
CA ASN A 26 4.70 3.88 5.85
C ASN A 26 5.26 2.68 5.06
N LEU A 27 5.11 2.71 3.74
CA LEU A 27 5.62 1.69 2.82
C LEU A 27 7.04 1.98 2.30
N GLY A 28 7.64 3.11 2.69
CA GLY A 28 8.97 3.51 2.20
C GLY A 28 8.98 3.91 0.72
N LEU A 29 7.88 4.50 0.25
CA LEU A 29 7.67 4.93 -1.13
C LEU A 29 7.64 6.46 -1.28
N PHE A 30 7.70 7.22 -0.20
CA PHE A 30 7.58 8.68 -0.22
C PHE A 30 8.56 9.35 -1.20
N GLN A 31 9.83 8.93 -1.20
CA GLN A 31 10.88 9.49 -2.08
C GLN A 31 10.66 9.17 -3.56
N VAL A 32 9.81 8.20 -3.89
CA VAL A 32 9.50 7.79 -5.27
C VAL A 32 8.03 8.03 -5.62
N GLY A 33 7.31 8.83 -4.81
CA GLY A 33 5.87 9.07 -4.98
C GLY A 33 5.51 9.68 -6.33
N ASP A 34 6.37 10.55 -6.86
CA ASP A 34 6.19 11.23 -8.16
C ASP A 34 6.91 10.52 -9.31
N THR A 35 7.57 9.39 -9.05
CA THR A 35 8.27 8.61 -10.07
C THR A 35 7.29 7.71 -10.82
N LYS A 36 7.40 7.65 -12.15
CA LYS A 36 6.62 6.71 -12.96
C LYS A 36 6.88 5.27 -12.50
N ILE A 37 5.81 4.49 -12.37
CA ILE A 37 5.90 3.06 -12.02
C ILE A 37 6.74 2.30 -13.07
N GLY A 38 6.56 2.64 -14.35
CA GLY A 38 7.25 2.00 -15.48
C GLY A 38 6.77 0.58 -15.76
N ASP A 39 7.15 0.08 -16.93
CA ASP A 39 6.77 -1.22 -17.47
C ASP A 39 7.98 -1.93 -18.10
N HIS A 40 7.76 -2.84 -19.04
CA HIS A 40 8.82 -3.56 -19.75
C HIS A 40 9.60 -2.69 -20.74
N THR A 41 9.02 -1.56 -21.15
CA THR A 41 9.55 -0.66 -22.19
C THR A 41 10.09 0.64 -21.60
N VAL A 42 9.46 1.14 -20.53
CA VAL A 42 9.83 2.39 -19.85
C VAL A 42 10.33 2.06 -18.45
N ARG A 43 11.58 2.43 -18.16
CA ARG A 43 12.15 2.30 -16.82
C ARG A 43 11.34 3.11 -15.81
N GLY A 44 11.06 2.51 -14.66
CA GLY A 44 10.41 3.17 -13.53
C GLY A 44 10.96 2.68 -12.20
N ILE A 45 10.09 2.54 -11.20
CA ILE A 45 10.45 2.08 -9.85
C ILE A 45 10.88 0.60 -9.83
N SER A 46 11.60 0.18 -8.79
CA SER A 46 12.08 -1.20 -8.62
C SER A 46 10.95 -2.21 -8.43
N GLY A 47 11.19 -3.50 -8.69
CA GLY A 47 10.19 -4.56 -8.49
C GLY A 47 9.62 -4.61 -7.07
N GLY A 48 10.48 -4.48 -6.05
CA GLY A 48 10.06 -4.38 -4.65
C GLY A 48 9.19 -3.14 -4.37
N GLN A 49 9.52 -1.99 -4.98
CA GLN A 49 8.70 -0.79 -4.90
C GLN A 49 7.33 -1.01 -5.57
N LYS A 50 7.26 -1.65 -6.75
CA LYS A 50 6.00 -2.02 -7.41
C LYS A 50 5.12 -2.89 -6.52
N ARG A 51 5.70 -3.90 -5.86
CA ARG A 51 4.95 -4.76 -4.93
C ARG A 51 4.35 -3.97 -3.76
N ARG A 52 5.11 -3.04 -3.19
CA ARG A 52 4.63 -2.17 -2.11
C ARG A 52 3.58 -1.17 -2.59
N VAL A 53 3.63 -0.69 -3.84
CA VAL A 53 2.56 0.13 -4.44
C VAL A 53 1.25 -0.66 -4.53
N THR A 54 1.30 -1.94 -4.92
CA THR A 54 0.12 -2.81 -4.93
C THR A 54 -0.50 -2.95 -3.53
N LEU A 55 0.32 -3.11 -2.49
CA LEU A 55 -0.15 -3.09 -1.09
C LEU A 55 -0.77 -1.74 -0.72
N ALA A 56 -0.14 -0.62 -1.08
CA ALA A 56 -0.65 0.73 -0.84
C ALA A 56 -2.06 0.91 -1.39
N LYS A 57 -2.30 0.43 -2.61
CA LYS A 57 -3.60 0.52 -3.29
C LYS A 57 -4.72 -0.15 -2.49
N GLY A 58 -4.46 -1.32 -1.90
CA GLY A 58 -5.42 -2.01 -1.04
C GLY A 58 -5.64 -1.32 0.32
N LEU A 59 -4.60 -0.68 0.86
CA LEU A 59 -4.69 0.00 2.16
C LEU A 59 -5.42 1.35 2.07
N VAL A 60 -5.18 2.12 1.01
CA VAL A 60 -5.83 3.42 0.77
C VAL A 60 -7.36 3.27 0.58
N SER A 61 -7.85 2.10 0.18
CA SER A 61 -9.30 1.86 0.09
C SER A 61 -9.99 1.74 1.44
N GLY A 62 -9.27 1.82 2.56
CA GLY A 62 -9.82 1.63 3.90
C GLY A 62 -10.13 0.17 4.23
N ALA A 63 -9.44 -0.78 3.57
CA ALA A 63 -9.64 -2.20 3.82
C ALA A 63 -9.09 -2.59 5.20
N ASN A 64 -9.95 -3.19 6.03
CA ASN A 64 -9.54 -3.78 7.32
C ASN A 64 -9.05 -5.22 7.18
N VAL A 65 -9.29 -5.86 6.03
CA VAL A 65 -8.84 -7.21 5.70
C VAL A 65 -8.19 -7.20 4.33
N LEU A 66 -6.99 -7.77 4.21
CA LEU A 66 -6.23 -7.86 2.97
C LEU A 66 -5.84 -9.32 2.71
N PHE A 67 -6.10 -9.81 1.50
CA PHE A 67 -5.62 -11.10 1.03
C PHE A 67 -4.47 -10.87 0.06
N CYS A 68 -3.31 -11.46 0.37
CA CYS A 68 -2.09 -11.32 -0.40
C CYS A 68 -1.66 -12.69 -0.93
N ASP A 69 -1.70 -12.86 -2.25
CA ASP A 69 -1.20 -14.06 -2.90
C ASP A 69 0.26 -13.87 -3.32
N GLU A 70 1.15 -14.69 -2.75
CA GLU A 70 2.61 -14.68 -2.94
C GLU A 70 3.27 -13.28 -2.89
N PRO A 71 3.16 -12.52 -1.79
CA PRO A 71 3.69 -11.15 -1.68
C PRO A 71 5.20 -10.99 -1.83
N THR A 72 5.94 -12.09 -1.76
CA THR A 72 7.41 -12.12 -1.77
C THR A 72 7.97 -12.72 -3.05
N SER A 73 7.14 -13.24 -3.94
CA SER A 73 7.59 -13.90 -5.18
C SER A 73 8.28 -12.91 -6.11
N GLY A 74 9.43 -13.33 -6.66
CA GLY A 74 10.25 -12.52 -7.56
C GLY A 74 10.97 -11.33 -6.90
N LEU A 75 10.99 -11.24 -5.57
CA LEU A 75 11.73 -10.19 -4.84
C LEU A 75 13.11 -10.67 -4.40
N SER A 76 14.03 -9.72 -4.25
CA SER A 76 15.26 -9.95 -3.48
C SER A 76 14.92 -10.25 -2.02
N SER A 77 15.81 -10.95 -1.31
CA SER A 77 15.64 -11.25 0.12
C SER A 77 15.39 -9.98 0.95
N THR A 78 16.13 -8.90 0.66
CA THR A 78 15.95 -7.61 1.30
C THR A 78 14.58 -6.99 1.01
N ASP A 79 14.13 -7.00 -0.25
CA ASP A 79 12.82 -6.42 -0.60
C ASP A 79 11.65 -7.23 -0.01
N ALA A 80 11.77 -8.57 0.00
CA ALA A 80 10.80 -9.45 0.63
C ALA A 80 10.68 -9.17 2.13
N GLU A 81 11.83 -9.08 2.83
CA GLU A 81 11.86 -8.75 4.26
C GLU A 81 11.22 -7.39 4.54
N VAL A 82 11.54 -6.36 3.73
CA VAL A 82 10.93 -5.04 3.84
C VAL A 82 9.41 -5.12 3.67
N ALA A 83 8.92 -5.81 2.64
CA ALA A 83 7.48 -5.96 2.39
C ALA A 83 6.77 -6.61 3.58
N VAL A 84 7.31 -7.72 4.11
CA VAL A 84 6.76 -8.43 5.27
C VAL A 84 6.79 -7.56 6.52
N LYS A 85 7.88 -6.83 6.78
CA LYS A 85 7.96 -5.88 7.89
C LYS A 85 6.90 -4.78 7.78
N ARG A 86 6.64 -4.26 6.58
CA ARG A 86 5.59 -3.26 6.37
C ARG A 86 4.20 -3.85 6.61
N MET A 87 3.89 -5.04 6.07
CA MET A 87 2.63 -5.73 6.33
C MET A 87 2.40 -5.94 7.84
N LYS A 88 3.41 -6.43 8.57
CA LYS A 88 3.36 -6.59 10.03
C LYS A 88 3.17 -5.28 10.79
N MET A 89 3.69 -4.17 10.26
CA MET A 89 3.46 -2.85 10.85
C MET A 89 2.01 -2.43 10.69
N PHE A 90 1.39 -2.65 9.53
CA PHE A 90 -0.04 -2.37 9.30
C PHE A 90 -0.94 -3.20 10.21
N THR A 91 -0.62 -4.48 10.43
CA THR A 91 -1.41 -5.31 11.36
C THR A 91 -1.34 -4.79 12.79
N LYS A 92 -0.14 -4.42 13.26
CA LYS A 92 0.08 -3.95 14.64
C LYS A 92 -0.41 -2.55 14.91
N LYS A 93 -0.25 -1.61 13.96
CA LYS A 93 -0.51 -0.19 14.19
C LYS A 93 -1.87 0.28 13.65
N MET A 94 -2.40 -0.39 12.64
CA MET A 94 -3.62 0.04 11.95
C MET A 94 -4.75 -0.98 12.03
N GLY A 95 -4.55 -2.10 12.72
CA GLY A 95 -5.59 -3.12 12.93
C GLY A 95 -6.02 -3.85 11.67
N VAL A 96 -5.20 -3.84 10.61
CA VAL A 96 -5.50 -4.54 9.36
C VAL A 96 -5.19 -6.03 9.51
N SER A 97 -6.14 -6.92 9.25
CA SER A 97 -5.90 -8.35 9.17
C SER A 97 -5.35 -8.70 7.78
N ILE A 98 -4.16 -9.29 7.70
CA ILE A 98 -3.53 -9.65 6.43
C ILE A 98 -3.36 -11.17 6.37
N PHE A 99 -4.01 -11.80 5.41
CA PHE A 99 -3.88 -13.21 5.09
C PHE A 99 -2.92 -13.36 3.92
N VAL A 100 -1.97 -14.27 4.04
CA VAL A 100 -0.89 -14.42 3.07
C VAL A 100 -0.75 -15.87 2.65
N VAL A 101 -0.68 -16.10 1.35
CA VAL A 101 -0.22 -17.36 0.76
C VAL A 101 1.23 -17.16 0.32
N ILE A 102 2.14 -18.06 0.72
CA ILE A 102 3.56 -18.03 0.39
C ILE A 102 3.96 -19.42 -0.10
N HIS A 103 4.76 -19.48 -1.18
CA HIS A 103 5.43 -20.70 -1.65
C HIS A 103 6.80 -20.86 -1.00
#